data_AF-A0A960GXW2-F1
#
_entry.id   AF-A0A960GXW2-F1
#
_cell.length_a   1.000
_cell.length_b   1.000
_cell.length_c   1.000
_cell.angle_alpha   90.00
_cell.angle_beta   90.00
_cell.angle_gamma   90.00
#
_symmetry.space_group_name_H-M   'P 1'
#
loop_
_entity.id
_entity.type
_entity.pdbx_description
1 polymer ?
#
loop_
_entity_poly.entity_id
_entity_poly.type
_entity_poly.pdbx_seq_one_letter_code
_entity_poly.pdbx_strand_id
1 'polypeptide(L)'
;MVLAISFLEAPLKFRAPGVTIQLGLGIGRLVFRALNACELALAVLIVVALVIGRPSVGVTAATLVAIGALLVQLIAVRPCLTRRSDAVLADAAQAESGRSNAHFVYVGFEVVKVVALLVGGILLLSA
;
A
#
# COMPACT_ATOMS: atom_id res chain seq x y z
N MET A 1 -2.78 9.60 0.95
CA MET A 1 -1.97 8.82 -0.02
C MET A 1 -2.64 7.50 -0.37
N VAL A 2 -2.93 6.64 0.62
CA VAL A 2 -3.63 5.35 0.48
C VAL A 2 -4.93 5.43 -0.33
N LEU A 3 -5.86 6.31 0.04
CA LEU A 3 -7.17 6.40 -0.64
C LEU A 3 -7.07 6.92 -2.09
N ALA A 4 -6.23 7.91 -2.34
CA ALA A 4 -6.12 8.54 -3.66
C ALA A 4 -5.40 7.65 -4.70
N ILE A 5 -4.29 7.03 -4.31
CA ILE A 5 -3.46 6.26 -5.25
C ILE A 5 -3.96 4.79 -5.32
N SER A 6 -4.09 4.12 -4.17
CA SER A 6 -4.39 2.68 -4.13
C SER A 6 -5.85 2.35 -4.48
N PHE A 7 -6.81 3.21 -4.13
CA PHE A 7 -8.24 2.95 -4.36
C PHE A 7 -8.85 3.74 -5.52
N LEU A 8 -8.37 4.95 -5.80
CA LEU A 8 -8.91 5.80 -6.86
C LEU A 8 -8.11 5.69 -8.15
N GLU A 9 -6.82 6.01 -8.13
CA GLU A 9 -5.98 6.02 -9.34
C GLU A 9 -5.83 4.64 -9.98
N ALA A 10 -5.57 3.60 -9.17
CA ALA A 10 -5.32 2.26 -9.65
C ALA A 10 -6.47 1.67 -10.52
N PRO A 11 -7.77 1.80 -10.17
CA PRO A 11 -8.85 1.39 -11.07
C PRO A 11 -9.18 2.41 -12.17
N LEU A 12 -9.06 3.72 -11.92
CA LEU A 12 -9.42 4.74 -12.92
C LEU A 12 -8.46 4.78 -14.11
N LYS A 13 -7.17 4.53 -13.91
CA LYS A 13 -6.18 4.56 -15.01
C LYS A 13 -6.43 3.54 -16.12
N PHE A 14 -7.11 2.43 -15.81
CA PHE A 14 -7.50 1.42 -16.81
C PHE A 14 -8.81 1.75 -17.53
N ARG A 15 -9.53 2.79 -17.09
CA ARG A 15 -10.75 3.30 -17.74
C ARG A 15 -10.46 4.43 -18.73
N ALA A 16 -9.22 4.90 -18.79
CA ALA A 16 -8.83 5.96 -19.72
C ALA A 16 -8.81 5.42 -21.17
N PRO A 17 -9.38 6.17 -22.13
CA PRO A 17 -9.40 5.75 -23.53
C PRO A 17 -7.98 5.59 -24.08
N GLY A 18 -7.73 4.49 -24.79
CA GLY A 18 -6.42 4.19 -25.39
C GLY A 18 -5.39 3.53 -24.45
N VAL A 19 -5.73 3.28 -23.18
CA VAL A 19 -4.81 2.57 -22.26
C VAL A 19 -4.84 1.07 -22.52
N THR A 20 -3.66 0.49 -22.78
CA THR A 20 -3.46 -0.96 -22.80
C THR A 20 -3.18 -1.50 -21.40
N ILE A 21 -3.50 -2.77 -21.16
CA ILE A 21 -3.23 -3.44 -19.86
C ILE A 21 -1.74 -3.36 -19.51
N GLN A 22 -0.86 -3.58 -20.50
CA GLN A 22 0.59 -3.54 -20.34
C GLN A 22 1.07 -2.15 -19.89
N LEU A 23 0.55 -1.09 -20.51
CA LEU A 23 0.88 0.29 -20.15
C LEU A 23 0.39 0.62 -18.73
N GLY A 24 -0.84 0.26 -18.39
CA GLY A 24 -1.40 0.50 -17.06
C GLY A 24 -0.69 -0.27 -15.93
N LEU A 25 -0.21 -1.50 -16.21
CA LEU A 25 0.63 -2.28 -15.30
C LEU A 25 2.03 -1.67 -15.15
N GLY A 26 2.64 -1.20 -16.24
CA GLY A 26 3.92 -0.50 -16.23
C GLY A 26 3.89 0.75 -15.35
N ILE A 27 2.92 1.64 -15.59
CA ILE A 27 2.69 2.85 -14.78
C ILE A 27 2.43 2.48 -13.32
N GLY A 28 1.61 1.45 -13.08
CA GLY A 28 1.33 0.96 -11.73
C GLY A 28 2.59 0.58 -10.95
N ARG A 29 3.51 -0.18 -11.55
CA ARG A 29 4.75 -0.58 -10.87
C ARG A 29 5.59 0.61 -10.43
N LEU A 30 5.70 1.65 -11.26
CA LEU A 30 6.46 2.86 -10.94
C LEU A 30 5.80 3.65 -9.81
N VAL A 31 4.51 3.94 -9.93
CA VAL A 31 3.76 4.72 -8.93
C VAL A 31 3.76 4.00 -7.58
N PHE A 32 3.45 2.70 -7.55
CA PHE A 32 3.48 1.94 -6.30
C PHE A 32 4.89 1.88 -5.71
N ARG A 33 5.95 1.81 -6.51
CA ARG A 33 7.33 1.85 -5.98
C ARG A 33 7.63 3.18 -5.30
N ALA A 34 7.29 4.30 -5.95
CA ALA A 34 7.48 5.63 -5.38
C ALA A 34 6.66 5.82 -4.10
N LEU A 35 5.38 5.42 -4.12
CA LEU A 35 4.49 5.49 -2.97
C LEU A 35 5.05 4.73 -1.76
N ASN A 36 5.46 3.48 -1.98
CA ASN A 36 6.03 2.64 -0.92
C ASN A 36 7.33 3.22 -0.34
N ALA A 37 8.17 3.87 -1.17
CA ALA A 37 9.37 4.54 -0.68
C ALA A 37 9.03 5.75 0.20
N CYS A 38 8.03 6.54 -0.19
CA CYS A 38 7.51 7.63 0.64
C CYS A 38 6.89 7.13 1.95
N GLU A 39 6.10 6.05 1.90
CA GLU A 39 5.53 5.43 3.10
C GLU A 39 6.62 4.94 4.06
N LEU A 40 7.69 4.33 3.54
CA LEU A 40 8.82 3.89 4.35
C LEU A 40 9.56 5.08 4.99
N ALA A 41 9.80 6.16 4.23
CA ALA A 41 10.43 7.37 4.77
C ALA A 41 9.58 8.00 5.88
N LEU A 42 8.25 8.08 5.69
CA LEU A 42 7.32 8.55 6.73
C LEU A 42 7.30 7.62 7.94
N ALA A 43 7.32 6.30 7.73
CA ALA A 43 7.39 5.33 8.82
C ALA A 43 8.65 5.53 9.67
N VAL A 44 9.82 5.75 9.05
CA VAL A 44 11.08 6.06 9.76
C VAL A 44 10.94 7.35 10.56
N LEU A 45 10.38 8.42 9.97
CA LEU A 45 10.18 9.69 10.67
C LEU A 45 9.26 9.53 11.89
N ILE A 46 8.17 8.76 11.75
CA ILE A 46 7.26 8.48 12.85
C ILE A 46 7.97 7.68 13.96
N VAL A 47 8.79 6.69 13.61
CA VAL A 47 9.58 5.94 14.61
C VAL A 47 10.50 6.87 15.40
N VAL A 48 11.20 7.78 14.72
CA VAL A 48 12.04 8.80 15.39
C VAL A 48 11.19 9.67 16.33
N ALA A 49 10.02 10.12 15.88
CA ALA A 49 9.11 10.91 16.71
C ALA A 49 8.60 10.14 17.93
N LEU A 50 8.30 8.84 17.82
CA LEU A 50 7.90 7.99 18.94
C LEU A 50 9.00 7.87 20.00
N VAL A 51 10.26 7.69 19.57
CA VAL A 51 11.42 7.54 20.46
C VAL A 51 11.67 8.83 21.25
N ILE A 52 11.51 9.99 20.60
CA ILE A 52 11.71 11.30 21.22
C ILE A 52 10.52 11.68 22.13
N GLY A 53 9.29 11.54 21.63
CA GLY A 53 8.09 12.04 22.29
C GLY A 53 7.51 11.13 23.36
N ARG A 54 7.87 9.84 23.37
CA ARG A 54 7.36 8.82 24.32
C ARG A 54 5.84 8.90 24.54
N PRO A 55 5.03 8.83 23.47
CA PRO A 55 3.58 8.96 23.60
C PRO A 55 2.97 7.77 24.32
N SER A 56 1.67 7.84 24.60
CA SER A 56 0.95 6.77 25.29
C SER A 56 1.08 5.42 24.60
N VAL A 57 0.89 4.34 25.36
CA VAL A 57 0.95 2.96 24.86
C VAL A 57 -0.01 2.75 23.70
N GLY A 58 -1.19 3.38 23.72
CA GLY A 58 -2.18 3.31 22.64
C GLY A 58 -1.69 3.88 21.31
N VAL A 59 -1.06 5.07 21.33
CA VAL A 59 -0.46 5.69 20.13
C VAL A 59 0.68 4.83 19.58
N THR A 60 1.52 4.32 20.48
CA THR A 60 2.66 3.46 20.12
C THR A 60 2.20 2.15 19.48
N ALA A 61 1.21 1.48 20.08
CA ALA A 61 0.66 0.24 19.55
C ALA A 61 -0.01 0.43 18.18
N ALA A 62 -0.83 1.46 18.03
CA ALA A 62 -1.48 1.78 16.75
C ALA A 62 -0.45 2.05 15.64
N THR A 63 0.62 2.76 15.97
CA THR A 63 1.70 3.05 15.03
C THR A 63 2.48 1.78 14.63
N LEU A 64 2.79 0.90 15.58
CA LEU A 64 3.48 -0.36 15.31
C LEU A 64 2.64 -1.29 14.40
N VAL A 65 1.32 -1.30 14.59
CA VAL A 65 0.40 -2.04 13.70
C VAL A 65 0.48 -1.51 12.26
N ALA A 66 0.46 -0.18 12.08
CA ALA A 66 0.57 0.42 10.75
C ALA A 66 1.92 0.09 10.08
N ILE A 67 3.02 0.15 10.83
CA ILE A 67 4.36 -0.20 10.33
C ILE A 67 4.45 -1.69 9.99
N GLY A 68 3.96 -2.56 10.86
CA GLY A 68 3.94 -4.01 10.63
C GLY A 68 3.15 -4.37 9.37
N ALA A 69 1.98 -3.76 9.18
CA ALA A 69 1.18 -3.92 7.97
C ALA A 69 1.94 -3.51 6.70
N LEU A 70 2.62 -2.35 6.74
CA LEU A 70 3.46 -1.88 5.63
C LEU A 70 4.59 -2.88 5.30
N LEU A 71 5.29 -3.39 6.32
CA LEU A 71 6.37 -4.36 6.12
C LEU A 71 5.86 -5.66 5.49
N VAL A 72 4.73 -6.18 5.94
CA VAL A 72 4.12 -7.39 5.35
C VAL A 72 3.73 -7.15 3.89
N GLN A 73 3.15 -5.98 3.56
CA GLN A 73 2.85 -5.62 2.18
C GLN A 73 4.12 -5.59 1.31
N LEU A 74 5.20 -5.01 1.80
CA LEU A 74 6.46 -4.88 1.08
C LEU A 74 7.15 -6.23 0.85
N ILE A 75 7.19 -7.09 1.87
CA ILE A 75 7.98 -8.32 1.86
C ILE A 75 7.21 -9.51 1.29
N ALA A 76 5.90 -9.60 1.51
CA ALA A 76 5.11 -10.76 1.11
C ALA A 76 4.17 -10.48 -0.08
N VAL A 77 3.36 -9.41 0.03
CA VAL A 77 2.27 -9.18 -0.93
C VAL A 77 2.82 -8.62 -2.25
N ARG A 78 3.75 -7.67 -2.17
CA ARG A 78 4.31 -6.98 -3.34
C ARG A 78 5.08 -7.90 -4.28
N PRO A 79 5.97 -8.81 -3.83
CA PRO A 79 6.65 -9.75 -4.72
C PRO A 79 5.68 -10.67 -5.47
N CYS A 80 4.60 -11.10 -4.80
CA CYS A 80 3.56 -11.92 -5.42
C CYS A 80 2.84 -11.15 -6.55
N LEU A 81 2.46 -9.89 -6.31
CA LEU A 81 1.84 -9.04 -7.31
C LEU A 81 2.79 -8.69 -8.48
N THR A 82 4.08 -8.48 -8.20
CA THR A 82 5.09 -8.21 -9.23
C THR A 82 5.29 -9.42 -10.13
N ARG A 83 5.47 -10.62 -9.57
CA ARG A 83 5.60 -11.87 -10.36
C ARG A 83 4.42 -12.06 -11.30
N ARG A 84 3.20 -11.82 -10.82
CA ARG A 84 1.99 -11.92 -11.65
C ARG A 84 1.94 -10.84 -12.73
N SER A 85 2.32 -9.60 -12.40
CA SER A 85 2.37 -8.52 -13.38
C SER A 85 3.39 -8.82 -14.48
N ASP A 86 4.55 -9.39 -14.13
CA ASP A 86 5.59 -9.78 -15.09
C ASP A 86 5.12 -10.93 -15.99
N ALA A 87 4.36 -11.87 -15.43
CA ALA A 87 3.78 -12.99 -16.19
C ALA A 87 2.71 -12.52 -17.19
N VAL A 88 1.86 -11.54 -16.81
CA VAL A 88 0.89 -10.89 -17.71
C VAL A 88 1.57 -10.03 -18.79
N LEU A 89 2.74 -9.46 -18.49
CA LEU A 89 3.54 -8.72 -19.48
C LEU A 89 4.25 -9.65 -20.46
N ALA A 90 4.64 -10.84 -20.02
CA ALA A 90 5.26 -11.87 -20.86
C ALA A 90 4.22 -12.58 -21.76
N ASP A 91 3.00 -12.77 -21.24
CA ASP A 91 1.89 -13.38 -21.98
C ASP A 91 0.56 -12.69 -21.65
N ALA A 92 -0.01 -11.98 -22.62
CA ALA A 92 -1.25 -11.24 -22.48
C ALA A 92 -2.47 -12.16 -22.22
N ALA A 93 -2.41 -13.44 -22.60
CA ALA A 93 -3.49 -14.41 -22.32
C ALA A 93 -3.66 -14.67 -20.82
N GLN A 94 -2.61 -14.45 -20.01
CA GLN A 94 -2.71 -14.58 -18.55
C GLN A 94 -3.52 -13.47 -17.89
N ALA A 95 -3.76 -12.35 -18.58
CA ALA A 95 -4.63 -11.29 -18.06
C ALA A 95 -6.07 -11.77 -17.85
N GLU A 96 -6.52 -12.74 -18.66
CA GLU A 96 -7.89 -13.28 -18.61
C GLU A 96 -8.10 -14.32 -17.51
N SER A 97 -7.03 -14.81 -16.86
CA SER A 97 -7.08 -15.83 -15.79
C SER A 97 -7.71 -15.37 -14.45
N GLY A 98 -8.36 -14.20 -14.40
CA GLY A 98 -9.17 -13.73 -13.27
C GLY A 98 -8.39 -13.08 -12.11
N ARG A 99 -9.03 -12.13 -11.40
CA ARG A 99 -8.40 -11.30 -10.34
C ARG A 99 -7.78 -12.14 -9.21
N SER A 100 -6.50 -11.91 -8.91
CA SER A 100 -5.76 -12.60 -7.84
C SER A 100 -6.31 -12.31 -6.44
N ASN A 101 -6.43 -13.33 -5.59
CA ASN A 101 -6.66 -13.18 -4.15
C ASN A 101 -5.61 -12.26 -3.48
N ALA A 102 -4.39 -12.20 -4.02
CA ALA A 102 -3.32 -11.32 -3.51
C ALA A 102 -3.69 -9.83 -3.56
N HIS A 103 -4.56 -9.41 -4.49
CA HIS A 103 -5.01 -8.02 -4.56
C HIS A 103 -5.98 -7.69 -3.42
N PHE A 104 -6.87 -8.61 -3.06
CA PHE A 104 -7.74 -8.43 -1.90
C PHE A 104 -6.96 -8.40 -0.58
N VAL A 105 -5.92 -9.23 -0.46
CA VAL A 105 -4.99 -9.18 0.68
C VAL A 105 -4.30 -7.80 0.76
N TYR A 106 -3.81 -7.28 -0.37
CA TYR A 106 -3.21 -5.93 -0.41
C TYR A 106 -4.18 -4.86 0.09
N VAL A 107 -5.43 -4.88 -0.39
CA VAL A 107 -6.50 -3.97 0.02
C VAL A 107 -6.80 -4.09 1.52
N GLY A 108 -6.86 -5.31 2.04
CA GLY A 108 -7.07 -5.55 3.48
C GLY A 108 -5.99 -4.90 4.34
N PHE A 109 -4.72 -5.03 3.96
CA PHE A 109 -3.62 -4.36 4.66
C PHE A 109 -3.67 -2.83 4.55
N GLU A 110 -4.11 -2.27 3.42
CA GLU A 110 -4.33 -0.82 3.31
C GLU A 110 -5.41 -0.33 4.27
N VAL A 111 -6.51 -1.07 4.42
CA VAL A 111 -7.56 -0.74 5.40
C VAL A 111 -7.03 -0.78 6.82
N VAL A 112 -6.24 -1.80 7.17
CA VAL A 112 -5.61 -1.91 8.50
C VAL A 112 -4.71 -0.71 8.77
N LYS A 113 -3.85 -0.29 7.81
CA LYS A 113 -3.01 0.91 7.97
C LYS A 113 -3.85 2.17 8.19
N VAL A 114 -4.92 2.36 7.41
CA VAL A 114 -5.78 3.54 7.53
C VAL A 114 -6.43 3.59 8.92
N VAL A 115 -7.01 2.48 9.38
CA VAL A 115 -7.64 2.41 10.72
C VAL A 115 -6.61 2.65 11.81
N ALA A 116 -5.44 2.00 11.73
CA ALA A 116 -4.39 2.12 12.73
C ALA A 116 -3.86 3.56 12.84
N LEU A 117 -3.59 4.23 11.72
CA LEU A 117 -3.12 5.62 11.71
C LEU A 117 -4.21 6.59 12.19
N LEU A 118 -5.48 6.35 11.84
CA LEU A 118 -6.59 7.18 12.29
C LEU A 118 -6.81 7.07 13.80
N VAL A 119 -6.82 5.85 14.34
CA VAL A 119 -6.91 5.62 15.78
C VAL A 119 -5.71 6.22 16.50
N GLY A 120 -4.49 6.01 16.00
CA GLY A 120 -3.28 6.59 16.56
C GLY A 120 -3.32 8.13 16.60
N GLY A 121 -3.80 8.75 15.51
CA GLY A 121 -3.97 10.20 15.42
C GLY A 121 -5.01 10.74 16.41
N ILE A 122 -6.16 10.08 16.54
CA ILE A 122 -7.18 10.46 17.53
C ILE A 122 -6.62 10.37 18.94
N LEU A 123 -6.00 9.24 19.29
CA LEU A 123 -5.42 9.02 20.62
C LEU A 123 -4.33 10.02 20.97
N LEU A 124 -3.54 10.45 19.98
CA LEU A 124 -2.50 11.45 20.16
C LEU A 124 -3.08 12.86 20.41
N LEU A 125 -4.19 13.21 19.74
CA LEU A 125 -4.84 14.52 19.88
C LEU A 125 -5.78 14.61 21.07
N SER A 126 -6.22 13.46 21.61
CA SER A 126 -7.06 13.39 22.81
C SER A 126 -6.27 13.25 24.12
N ALA A 127 -4.93 13.19 24.04
CA ALA A 127 -4.02 13.02 25.17
C ALA A 127 -3.61 14.35 25.80
#